data_AF-A0A2N3C178-F1
#
_entry.id   AF-A0A2N3C178-F1
#
_cell.length_a   1.000
_cell.length_b   1.000
_cell.length_c   1.000
_cell.angle_alpha   90.00
_cell.angle_beta   90.00
_cell.angle_gamma   90.00
#
_symmetry.space_group_name_H-M   'P 1'
#
loop_
_entity.id
_entity.type
_entity.pdbx_description
1 polymer ?
#
loop_
_entity_poly.entity_id
_entity_poly.type
_entity_poly.pdbx_seq_one_letter_code
_entity_poly.pdbx_strand_id
1 'polypeptide(L)'
;MQDVFGTLPPGAMDAFQREQAGTAAGAGDGWIVFDCETRNGLPVPLKLPDRLHPLWHDIAAALEHRDHIGAGIALTAHLALIAEGDDERPTRIMVLPDGAMVHALRGILRGEEMTAAELHLLKQLICGAGLAEAARADGVSHETRRTQFKSLSRKFGVRSQAELTSRAIVQLLLESGAARPTAHPGTDDRFIALADEFLPGARCHELQGPDGARYRFIDLGPADGRPVVFVHPQILPDFRPEDLGVLRAHGLRFVVPLRHGAMSVAGPDMNAAEHLDHACAGIELARTHFAGERADLLACLSGAAFGTEYARRYPERVASLAFAGAPARPAAGGSTTGRLRAGLFRLAAYDGALFARVMDFFGRRINQPETFRRLLANYYRPCPADLAIIEAEYAAPHGGERLRKLCAGSMRSIRQDFHHQTGPRWHDLPRDRFPVTFIHGAKDNTHPLPAIRALADELGGHPVHIIPEAGQLLYYRHFAPLLDLYRRFLSAQGPQAGPKTGT
;
A
#
# COMPACT_ATOMS: atom_id res chain seq x y z
N MET A 1 -21.48 -13.91 -6.86
CA MET A 1 -20.06 -13.88 -7.28
C MET A 1 -19.87 -13.36 -8.72
N GLN A 2 -20.81 -13.59 -9.65
CA GLN A 2 -20.77 -13.02 -11.02
C GLN A 2 -21.05 -11.51 -11.11
N ASP A 3 -21.80 -10.90 -10.17
CA ASP A 3 -22.08 -9.45 -10.18
C ASP A 3 -20.92 -8.55 -9.72
N VAL A 4 -19.80 -9.12 -9.25
CA VAL A 4 -18.66 -8.35 -8.73
C VAL A 4 -17.62 -8.05 -9.83
N PHE A 5 -17.60 -8.83 -10.92
CA PHE A 5 -16.53 -8.79 -11.93
C PHE A 5 -16.87 -8.04 -13.23
N GLY A 6 -18.09 -7.54 -13.39
CA GLY A 6 -18.57 -6.98 -14.66
C GLY A 6 -18.03 -5.61 -15.08
N THR A 7 -16.95 -5.07 -14.50
CA THR A 7 -16.53 -3.67 -14.80
C THR A 7 -15.03 -3.39 -14.82
N LEU A 8 -14.18 -4.37 -15.15
CA LEU A 8 -12.83 -4.06 -15.60
C LEU A 8 -12.86 -3.66 -17.10
N PRO A 9 -12.01 -2.72 -17.57
CA PRO A 9 -12.00 -2.32 -18.97
C PRO A 9 -11.84 -3.53 -19.90
N PRO A 10 -12.44 -3.53 -21.11
CA PRO A 10 -12.30 -4.64 -22.06
C PRO A 10 -10.82 -5.00 -22.26
N GLY A 11 -10.48 -6.29 -22.15
CA GLY A 11 -9.11 -6.78 -22.25
C GLY A 11 -8.27 -6.69 -20.97
N ALA A 12 -8.78 -6.14 -19.86
CA ALA A 12 -8.07 -6.13 -18.58
C ALA A 12 -7.96 -7.54 -17.95
N MET A 13 -8.93 -8.42 -18.24
CA MET A 13 -8.88 -9.82 -17.81
C MET A 13 -7.91 -10.62 -18.68
N ASP A 14 -7.87 -10.35 -19.98
CA ASP A 14 -6.88 -10.93 -20.90
C ASP A 14 -5.47 -10.38 -20.62
N ALA A 15 -5.34 -9.13 -20.15
CA ALA A 15 -4.08 -8.55 -19.70
C ALA A 15 -3.66 -9.10 -18.33
N PHE A 16 -4.61 -9.41 -17.43
CA PHE A 16 -4.36 -10.10 -16.16
C PHE A 16 -3.90 -11.55 -16.39
N GLN A 17 -4.50 -12.26 -17.36
CA GLN A 17 -4.09 -13.59 -17.78
C GLN A 17 -2.75 -13.59 -18.53
N ARG A 18 -2.46 -12.56 -19.34
CA ARG A 18 -1.15 -12.36 -20.00
C ARG A 18 -0.04 -11.91 -19.04
N GLU A 19 -0.34 -11.13 -17.99
CA GLU A 19 0.67 -10.64 -17.03
C GLU A 19 1.01 -11.67 -15.93
N GLN A 20 0.14 -12.67 -15.69
CA GLN A 20 0.54 -13.89 -14.97
C GLN A 20 1.70 -14.63 -15.67
N ALA A 21 1.85 -14.44 -16.98
CA ALA A 21 2.97 -14.97 -17.75
C ALA A 21 4.21 -14.07 -17.73
N GLY A 22 4.19 -12.90 -17.07
CA GLY A 22 5.32 -11.98 -17.13
C GLY A 22 5.40 -10.95 -16.00
N THR A 23 6.00 -11.33 -14.86
CA THR A 23 6.67 -10.36 -13.96
C THR A 23 7.74 -11.05 -13.12
N ALA A 24 9.00 -10.74 -13.40
CA ALA A 24 10.12 -11.20 -12.59
C ALA A 24 11.18 -10.09 -12.45
N ALA A 25 11.44 -9.64 -11.20
CA ALA A 25 12.69 -9.06 -10.66
C ALA A 25 12.40 -8.47 -9.26
N GLY A 26 13.10 -8.79 -8.17
CA GLY A 26 14.14 -9.77 -7.89
C GLY A 26 13.85 -10.42 -6.53
N ALA A 27 14.31 -11.66 -6.38
CA ALA A 27 14.05 -12.49 -5.22
C ALA A 27 15.17 -12.32 -4.17
N GLY A 28 14.81 -12.14 -2.91
CA GLY A 28 15.71 -12.25 -1.77
C GLY A 28 15.64 -13.62 -1.06
N ASP A 29 16.60 -13.80 -0.14
CA ASP A 29 16.72 -14.72 1.00
C ASP A 29 16.24 -16.18 0.91
N GLY A 30 16.17 -16.76 -0.28
CA GLY A 30 16.01 -18.21 -0.42
C GLY A 30 15.92 -18.72 -1.85
N TRP A 31 15.70 -17.84 -2.82
CA TRP A 31 15.61 -18.20 -4.23
C TRP A 31 16.90 -17.86 -4.96
N ILE A 32 17.42 -18.81 -5.75
CA ILE A 32 18.50 -18.56 -6.69
C ILE A 32 17.85 -18.32 -8.06
N VAL A 33 18.17 -17.19 -8.68
CA VAL A 33 17.56 -16.77 -9.94
C VAL A 33 18.61 -16.75 -11.04
N PHE A 34 18.35 -17.52 -12.09
CA PHE A 34 19.13 -17.50 -13.32
C PHE A 34 18.32 -16.75 -14.38
N ASP A 35 18.80 -15.57 -14.79
CA ASP A 35 18.31 -14.92 -16.00
C ASP A 35 19.00 -15.57 -17.20
N CYS A 36 18.21 -16.13 -18.11
CA CYS A 36 18.64 -16.94 -19.22
C CYS A 36 18.18 -16.36 -20.56
N GLU A 37 19.03 -16.48 -21.57
CA GLU A 37 18.62 -16.37 -22.97
C GLU A 37 18.27 -17.76 -23.50
N THR A 38 17.37 -17.82 -24.47
CA THR A 38 17.05 -19.08 -25.15
C THR A 38 18.05 -19.31 -26.27
N ARG A 39 18.89 -20.36 -26.16
CA ARG A 39 19.81 -20.81 -27.22
C ARG A 39 19.43 -22.22 -27.64
N ASN A 40 19.15 -22.42 -28.93
CA ASN A 40 18.73 -23.72 -29.48
C ASN A 40 17.53 -24.34 -28.74
N GLY A 41 16.58 -23.51 -28.30
CA GLY A 41 15.40 -23.95 -27.56
C GLY A 41 15.65 -24.28 -26.08
N LEU A 42 16.86 -24.10 -25.56
CA LEU A 42 17.19 -24.32 -24.15
C LEU A 42 17.59 -23.01 -23.46
N PRO A 43 17.19 -22.80 -22.20
CA PRO A 43 17.62 -21.65 -21.43
C PRO A 43 19.11 -21.77 -21.07
N VAL A 44 19.88 -20.71 -21.30
CA VAL A 44 21.31 -20.60 -20.94
C VAL A 44 21.52 -19.29 -20.17
N PRO A 45 22.15 -19.30 -18.98
CA PRO A 45 22.32 -18.11 -18.17
C PRO A 45 23.06 -17.00 -18.92
N LEU A 46 22.59 -15.77 -18.75
CA LEU A 46 23.18 -14.57 -19.34
C LEU A 46 24.55 -14.26 -18.74
N LYS A 47 24.74 -14.51 -17.44
CA LYS A 47 25.96 -14.18 -16.71
C LYS A 47 26.91 -15.38 -16.65
N LEU A 48 28.20 -15.14 -16.85
CA LEU A 48 29.22 -16.19 -16.78
C LEU A 48 29.30 -16.88 -15.39
N PRO A 49 29.22 -16.17 -14.24
CA PRO A 49 29.20 -16.81 -12.92
C PRO A 49 28.03 -17.79 -12.73
N ASP A 50 26.87 -17.47 -13.29
CA ASP A 50 25.66 -18.29 -13.20
C ASP A 50 25.81 -19.61 -13.96
N ARG A 51 26.54 -19.60 -15.09
CA ARG A 51 26.85 -20.82 -15.87
C ARG A 51 27.76 -21.80 -15.14
N LEU A 52 28.58 -21.29 -14.22
CA LEU A 52 29.51 -22.07 -13.40
C LEU A 52 28.90 -22.45 -12.05
N HIS A 53 27.66 -22.04 -11.77
CA HIS A 53 26.98 -22.37 -10.53
C HIS A 53 26.69 -23.88 -10.45
N PRO A 54 27.01 -24.59 -9.34
CA PRO A 54 26.81 -26.04 -9.23
C PRO A 54 25.37 -26.48 -9.54
N LEU A 55 24.37 -25.74 -9.05
CA LEU A 55 22.96 -26.02 -9.35
C LEU A 55 22.60 -25.83 -10.84
N TRP A 56 23.33 -24.99 -11.57
CA TRP A 56 23.11 -24.85 -13.01
C TRP A 56 23.49 -26.14 -13.75
N HIS A 57 24.49 -26.88 -13.29
CA HIS A 57 24.87 -28.16 -13.88
C HIS A 57 23.75 -29.20 -13.76
N ASP A 58 23.13 -29.30 -12.58
CA ASP A 58 22.00 -30.19 -12.34
C ASP A 58 20.77 -29.80 -13.18
N ILE A 59 20.52 -28.50 -13.32
CA ILE A 59 19.43 -27.96 -14.15
C ILE A 59 19.68 -28.24 -15.64
N ALA A 60 20.90 -28.03 -16.12
CA ALA A 60 21.28 -28.28 -17.51
C ALA A 60 21.13 -29.77 -17.86
N ALA A 61 21.63 -30.68 -17.00
CA ALA A 61 21.46 -32.11 -17.18
C ALA A 61 19.97 -32.53 -17.20
N ALA A 62 19.15 -31.93 -16.33
CA ALA A 62 17.71 -32.21 -16.31
C ALA A 62 16.95 -31.66 -17.52
N LEU A 63 17.45 -30.57 -18.14
CA LEU A 63 16.89 -29.98 -19.35
C LEU A 63 17.24 -30.78 -20.62
N GLU A 64 18.45 -31.34 -20.70
CA GLU A 64 18.91 -32.15 -21.85
C GLU A 64 18.10 -33.44 -22.04
N HIS A 65 17.50 -33.97 -20.96
CA HIS A 65 16.73 -35.21 -20.98
C HIS A 65 15.21 -35.00 -21.17
N ARG A 66 14.77 -33.80 -21.57
CA ARG A 66 13.34 -33.48 -21.74
C ARG A 66 13.01 -33.07 -23.17
N ASP A 67 11.94 -33.67 -23.72
CA ASP A 67 11.37 -33.29 -25.02
C ASP A 67 10.64 -31.93 -24.98
N HIS A 68 10.19 -31.49 -23.80
CA HIS A 68 9.48 -30.22 -23.58
C HIS A 68 9.87 -29.53 -22.27
N ILE A 69 9.95 -28.20 -22.30
CA ILE A 69 10.14 -27.35 -21.12
C ILE A 69 8.79 -27.22 -20.40
N GLY A 70 8.55 -28.03 -19.38
CA GLY A 70 7.40 -27.87 -18.48
C GLY A 70 7.55 -26.69 -17.51
N ALA A 71 6.53 -26.40 -16.71
CA ALA A 71 6.50 -25.29 -15.74
C ALA A 71 7.59 -25.34 -14.63
N GLY A 72 8.35 -26.44 -14.53
CA GLY A 72 9.49 -26.57 -13.61
C GLY A 72 10.22 -27.91 -13.69
N ILE A 73 11.29 -28.04 -12.91
CA ILE A 73 12.17 -29.19 -12.74
C ILE A 73 12.24 -29.56 -11.26
N ALA A 74 11.92 -30.81 -10.94
CA ALA A 74 12.09 -31.36 -9.61
C ALA A 74 13.52 -31.90 -9.48
N LEU A 75 14.34 -31.24 -8.66
CA LEU A 75 15.69 -31.68 -8.32
C LEU A 75 15.68 -32.38 -6.95
N THR A 76 16.77 -33.08 -6.63
CA THR A 76 16.87 -33.86 -5.37
C THR A 76 16.63 -33.01 -4.13
N ALA A 77 17.25 -31.83 -4.05
CA ALA A 77 17.15 -30.92 -2.90
C ALA A 77 16.53 -29.55 -3.23
N HIS A 78 16.05 -29.37 -4.47
CA HIS A 78 15.53 -28.09 -4.97
C HIS A 78 14.32 -28.28 -5.88
N LEU A 79 13.53 -27.23 -6.04
CA LEU A 79 12.53 -27.07 -7.08
C LEU A 79 12.97 -25.90 -7.98
N ALA A 80 13.17 -26.14 -9.27
CA ALA A 80 13.39 -25.07 -10.23
C ALA A 80 12.10 -24.79 -10.98
N LEU A 81 11.64 -23.54 -10.99
CA LEU A 81 10.48 -23.09 -11.75
C LEU A 81 10.97 -22.30 -12.95
N ILE A 82 10.39 -22.55 -14.12
CA ILE A 82 10.77 -21.90 -15.36
C ILE A 82 9.69 -20.88 -15.71
N ALA A 83 10.08 -19.61 -15.73
CA ALA A 83 9.26 -18.52 -16.25
C ALA A 83 9.79 -18.19 -17.65
N GLU A 84 9.03 -18.53 -18.69
CA GLU A 84 9.40 -18.22 -20.06
C GLU A 84 9.49 -16.71 -20.28
N GLY A 85 10.51 -16.29 -21.03
CA GLY A 85 10.72 -14.89 -21.43
C GLY A 85 9.93 -14.53 -22.69
N ASP A 86 9.90 -13.24 -23.01
CA ASP A 86 9.36 -12.68 -24.26
C ASP A 86 10.43 -11.81 -24.96
N ASP A 87 10.09 -11.16 -26.07
CA ASP A 87 11.03 -10.32 -26.84
C ASP A 87 11.65 -9.18 -26.01
N GLU A 88 11.06 -8.81 -24.87
CA GLU A 88 11.53 -7.73 -23.99
C GLU A 88 12.15 -8.26 -22.68
N ARG A 89 12.04 -9.56 -22.36
CA ARG A 89 12.46 -10.13 -21.07
C ARG A 89 13.12 -11.51 -21.19
N PRO A 90 14.26 -11.74 -20.52
CA PRO A 90 14.91 -13.05 -20.55
C PRO A 90 14.08 -14.12 -19.84
N THR A 91 14.15 -15.36 -20.34
CA THR A 91 13.64 -16.55 -19.65
C THR A 91 14.30 -16.65 -18.28
N ARG A 92 13.53 -16.91 -17.23
CA ARG A 92 14.06 -16.96 -15.87
C ARG A 92 13.86 -18.33 -15.26
N ILE A 93 14.92 -18.87 -14.66
CA ILE A 93 14.83 -20.07 -13.83
C ILE A 93 14.96 -19.66 -12.36
N MET A 94 13.93 -19.96 -11.58
CA MET A 94 13.85 -19.65 -10.16
C MET A 94 14.00 -20.94 -9.34
N VAL A 95 15.07 -21.05 -8.56
CA VAL A 95 15.42 -22.28 -7.83
C VAL A 95 15.19 -22.09 -6.34
N LEU A 96 14.42 -22.99 -5.75
CA LEU A 96 14.03 -22.99 -4.35
C LEU A 96 14.55 -24.26 -3.65
N PRO A 97 15.35 -24.15 -2.57
CA PRO A 97 15.74 -25.31 -1.77
C PRO A 97 14.54 -25.89 -1.00
N ASP A 98 14.56 -27.20 -0.77
CA ASP A 98 13.51 -27.95 -0.08
C ASP A 98 13.17 -27.37 1.30
N GLY A 99 14.18 -26.91 2.05
CA GLY A 99 13.97 -26.27 3.36
C GLY A 99 13.15 -24.98 3.27
N ALA A 100 13.39 -24.16 2.25
CA ALA A 100 12.63 -22.94 2.01
C ALA A 100 11.22 -23.26 1.49
N MET A 101 11.06 -24.30 0.67
CA MET A 101 9.76 -24.80 0.23
C MET A 101 8.91 -25.29 1.41
N VAL A 102 9.49 -26.07 2.33
CA VAL A 102 8.81 -26.53 3.55
C VAL A 102 8.43 -25.35 4.44
N HIS A 103 9.36 -24.42 4.65
CA HIS A 103 9.09 -23.20 5.42
C HIS A 103 7.88 -22.47 4.84
N ALA A 104 7.86 -22.30 3.52
CA ALA A 104 6.83 -21.55 2.85
C ALA A 104 5.44 -22.20 2.81
N LEU A 105 5.40 -23.51 2.92
CA LEU A 105 4.13 -24.22 2.92
C LEU A 105 3.52 -24.30 4.33
N ARG A 106 4.27 -24.03 5.42
CA ARG A 106 3.76 -24.14 6.80
C ARG A 106 2.49 -23.36 7.04
N GLY A 107 2.38 -22.15 6.48
CA GLY A 107 1.21 -21.28 6.68
C GLY A 107 -0.10 -21.81 6.08
N ILE A 108 -0.02 -22.79 5.17
CA ILE A 108 -1.20 -23.36 4.49
C ILE A 108 -1.45 -24.84 4.82
N LEU A 109 -0.53 -25.47 5.56
CA LEU A 109 -0.75 -26.79 6.14
C LEU A 109 -1.68 -26.65 7.36
N ARG A 110 -2.61 -27.59 7.55
CA ARG A 110 -3.55 -27.60 8.69
C ARG A 110 -2.89 -27.99 10.02
N GLY A 111 -1.74 -27.38 10.34
CA GLY A 111 -0.94 -27.67 11.53
C GLY A 111 -0.20 -29.02 11.49
N GLU A 112 -0.20 -29.70 10.34
CA GLU A 112 0.53 -30.96 10.12
C GLU A 112 1.89 -30.70 9.43
N GLU A 113 2.94 -31.42 9.81
CA GLU A 113 4.23 -31.35 9.13
C GLU A 113 4.22 -32.12 7.80
N MET A 114 5.08 -31.71 6.86
CA MET A 114 5.25 -32.38 5.57
C MET A 114 6.45 -33.31 5.60
N THR A 115 6.24 -34.56 5.17
CA THR A 115 7.32 -35.56 5.06
C THR A 115 8.15 -35.35 3.79
N ALA A 116 9.37 -35.89 3.75
CA ALA A 116 10.22 -35.83 2.56
C ALA A 116 9.56 -36.46 1.31
N ALA A 117 8.85 -37.58 1.49
CA ALA A 117 8.13 -38.24 0.40
C ALA A 117 6.95 -37.42 -0.13
N GLU A 118 6.25 -36.70 0.74
CA GLU A 118 5.16 -35.78 0.37
C GLU A 118 5.69 -34.53 -0.33
N LEU A 119 6.79 -33.96 0.15
CA LEU A 119 7.47 -32.83 -0.50
C LEU A 119 7.96 -33.21 -1.90
N HIS A 120 8.58 -34.38 -2.04
CA HIS A 120 9.05 -34.88 -3.32
C HIS A 120 7.90 -35.12 -4.31
N LEU A 121 6.81 -35.75 -3.86
CA LEU A 121 5.59 -35.88 -4.68
C LEU A 121 5.04 -34.50 -5.09
N LEU A 122 4.97 -33.54 -4.15
CA LEU A 122 4.49 -32.20 -4.44
C LEU A 122 5.36 -31.50 -5.51
N LYS A 123 6.69 -31.63 -5.47
CA LYS A 123 7.59 -31.11 -6.52
C LYS A 123 7.24 -31.70 -7.89
N GLN A 124 7.07 -33.01 -7.98
CA GLN A 124 6.71 -33.69 -9.23
C GLN A 124 5.35 -33.21 -9.78
N LEU A 125 4.34 -33.05 -8.91
CA LEU A 125 3.02 -32.55 -9.29
C LEU A 125 3.07 -31.09 -9.78
N ILE A 126 3.87 -30.23 -9.13
CA ILE A 126 4.09 -28.84 -9.57
C ILE A 126 4.75 -28.80 -10.94
N CYS A 127 5.68 -29.72 -11.21
CA CYS A 127 6.34 -29.86 -12.51
C CYS A 127 5.48 -30.55 -13.59
N GLY A 128 4.19 -30.81 -13.31
CA GLY A 128 3.23 -31.33 -14.27
C GLY A 128 3.10 -32.85 -14.33
N ALA A 129 3.80 -33.60 -13.49
CA ALA A 129 3.70 -35.06 -13.50
C ALA A 129 2.32 -35.54 -13.00
N GLY A 130 1.77 -36.56 -13.66
CA GLY A 130 0.65 -37.35 -13.13
C GLY A 130 1.12 -38.34 -12.06
N LEU A 131 0.20 -38.86 -11.24
CA LEU A 131 0.54 -39.85 -10.19
C LEU A 131 1.17 -41.14 -10.76
N ALA A 132 0.75 -41.57 -11.95
CA ALA A 132 1.32 -42.73 -12.63
C ALA A 132 2.75 -42.48 -13.13
N GLU A 133 3.04 -41.26 -13.58
CA GLU A 133 4.38 -40.86 -14.02
C GLU A 133 5.32 -40.71 -12.82
N ALA A 134 4.85 -40.06 -11.76
CA ALA A 134 5.57 -39.94 -10.50
C ALA A 134 5.85 -41.32 -9.87
N ALA A 135 4.95 -42.29 -9.99
CA ALA A 135 5.17 -43.66 -9.52
C ALA A 135 6.28 -44.36 -10.32
N ARG A 136 6.23 -44.25 -11.65
CA ARG A 136 7.23 -44.83 -12.55
C ARG A 136 8.62 -44.23 -12.36
N ALA A 137 8.70 -42.90 -12.22
CA ALA A 137 9.95 -42.18 -12.03
C ALA A 137 10.68 -42.60 -10.74
N ASP A 138 9.94 -42.94 -9.70
CA ASP A 138 10.52 -43.30 -8.39
C ASP A 138 10.58 -44.82 -8.14
N GLY A 139 10.15 -45.65 -9.11
CA GLY A 139 10.13 -47.11 -8.96
C GLY A 139 9.15 -47.61 -7.88
N VAL A 140 8.09 -46.87 -7.59
CA VAL A 140 7.08 -47.20 -6.56
C VAL A 140 5.72 -47.55 -7.18
N SER A 141 4.84 -48.20 -6.41
CA SER A 141 3.49 -48.53 -6.89
C SER A 141 2.60 -47.29 -7.02
N HIS A 142 1.68 -47.31 -7.99
CA HIS A 142 0.68 -46.25 -8.15
C HIS A 142 -0.18 -46.04 -6.89
N GLU A 143 -0.48 -47.12 -6.15
CA GLU A 143 -1.24 -47.03 -4.89
C GLU A 143 -0.46 -46.30 -3.79
N THR A 144 0.87 -46.41 -3.77
CA THR A 144 1.74 -45.66 -2.85
C THR A 144 1.62 -44.15 -3.13
N ARG A 145 1.64 -43.75 -4.41
CA ARG A 145 1.42 -42.35 -4.82
C ARG A 145 0.03 -41.84 -4.49
N ARG A 146 -1.00 -42.68 -4.69
CA ARG A 146 -2.37 -42.33 -4.34
C ARG A 146 -2.52 -42.07 -2.84
N THR A 147 -1.87 -42.88 -2.01
CA THR A 147 -1.85 -42.71 -0.55
C THR A 147 -1.15 -41.41 -0.15
N GLN A 148 0.03 -41.13 -0.71
CA GLN A 148 0.76 -39.88 -0.47
C GLN A 148 -0.05 -38.65 -0.93
N PHE A 149 -0.70 -38.71 -2.09
CA PHE A 149 -1.58 -37.65 -2.59
C PHE A 149 -2.78 -37.40 -1.67
N LYS A 150 -3.41 -38.46 -1.15
CA LYS A 150 -4.52 -38.34 -0.19
C LYS A 150 -4.06 -37.67 1.11
N SER A 151 -2.86 -38.01 1.58
CA SER A 151 -2.24 -37.35 2.74
C SER A 151 -2.00 -35.86 2.48
N LEU A 152 -1.35 -35.51 1.37
CA LEU A 152 -1.15 -34.11 0.95
C LEU A 152 -2.47 -33.35 0.82
N SER A 153 -3.47 -33.93 0.16
CA SER A 153 -4.78 -33.32 -0.04
C SER A 153 -5.48 -33.02 1.29
N ARG A 154 -5.35 -33.91 2.28
CA ARG A 154 -5.85 -33.68 3.64
C ARG A 154 -5.12 -32.52 4.32
N LYS A 155 -3.78 -32.50 4.26
CA LYS A 155 -2.94 -31.47 4.89
C LYS A 155 -3.17 -30.08 4.31
N PHE A 156 -3.37 -29.98 3.00
CA PHE A 156 -3.71 -28.73 2.30
C PHE A 156 -5.21 -28.40 2.37
N GLY A 157 -6.06 -29.38 2.67
CA GLY A 157 -7.51 -29.20 2.70
C GLY A 157 -8.14 -29.01 1.32
N VAL A 158 -7.63 -29.70 0.30
CA VAL A 158 -8.01 -29.59 -1.12
C VAL A 158 -8.59 -30.91 -1.61
N ARG A 159 -9.36 -30.85 -2.71
CA ARG A 159 -10.09 -32.04 -3.23
C ARG A 159 -9.56 -32.54 -4.57
N SER A 160 -8.65 -31.82 -5.21
CA SER A 160 -8.10 -32.19 -6.52
C SER A 160 -6.61 -31.90 -6.64
N GLN A 161 -5.96 -32.59 -7.57
CA GLN A 161 -4.54 -32.39 -7.87
C GLN A 161 -4.27 -30.96 -8.40
N ALA A 162 -5.13 -30.44 -9.26
CA ALA A 162 -5.02 -29.09 -9.80
C ALA A 162 -5.14 -28.01 -8.71
N GLU A 163 -6.05 -28.20 -7.75
CA GLU A 163 -6.21 -27.28 -6.62
C GLU A 163 -4.99 -27.32 -5.68
N LEU A 164 -4.44 -28.52 -5.43
CA LEU A 164 -3.24 -28.73 -4.63
C LEU A 164 -2.02 -28.03 -5.26
N THR A 165 -1.77 -28.26 -6.55
CA THR A 165 -0.63 -27.67 -7.26
C THR A 165 -0.76 -26.16 -7.36
N SER A 166 -1.95 -25.66 -7.75
CA SER A 166 -2.24 -24.23 -7.82
C SER A 166 -2.00 -23.55 -6.47
N ARG A 167 -2.52 -24.11 -5.37
CA ARG A 167 -2.38 -23.53 -4.04
C ARG A 167 -0.95 -23.56 -3.52
N ALA A 168 -0.21 -24.64 -3.80
CA ALA A 168 1.21 -24.73 -3.47
C ALA A 168 2.02 -23.70 -4.27
N ILE A 169 1.84 -23.61 -5.59
CA ILE A 169 2.53 -22.63 -6.44
C ILE A 169 2.24 -21.20 -5.97
N VAL A 170 0.97 -20.86 -5.72
CA VAL A 170 0.57 -19.54 -5.22
C VAL A 170 1.25 -19.23 -3.90
N GLN A 171 1.27 -20.16 -2.95
CA GLN A 171 1.93 -19.94 -1.66
C GLN A 171 3.44 -19.76 -1.82
N LEU A 172 4.09 -20.62 -2.61
CA LEU A 172 5.53 -20.51 -2.88
C LEU A 172 5.87 -19.17 -3.50
N LEU A 173 5.09 -18.68 -4.47
CA LEU A 173 5.26 -17.37 -5.12
C LEU A 173 5.00 -16.19 -4.18
N LEU A 174 3.98 -16.28 -3.32
CA LEU A 174 3.70 -15.27 -2.30
C LEU A 174 4.86 -15.15 -1.31
N GLU A 175 5.51 -16.26 -0.99
CA GLU A 175 6.69 -16.28 -0.14
C GLU A 175 8.00 -15.93 -0.88
N SER A 176 8.12 -16.19 -2.19
CA SER A 176 9.19 -15.63 -3.02
C SER A 176 9.15 -14.11 -3.10
N GLY A 177 7.94 -13.54 -3.13
CA GLY A 177 7.71 -12.09 -3.02
C GLY A 177 7.85 -11.56 -1.59
N ALA A 178 7.83 -12.45 -0.58
CA ALA A 178 8.10 -12.14 0.82
C ALA A 178 9.58 -12.13 1.15
N ALA A 179 10.43 -12.41 0.16
CA ALA A 179 11.76 -11.90 0.13
C ALA A 179 11.73 -10.36 0.02
N ARG A 180 11.39 -9.76 1.16
CA ARG A 180 11.78 -8.41 1.53
C ARG A 180 13.21 -8.23 1.02
N PRO A 181 13.57 -7.09 0.41
CA PRO A 181 14.95 -6.68 0.53
C PRO A 181 15.27 -6.86 2.00
N THR A 182 16.29 -7.66 2.32
CA THR A 182 16.98 -7.47 3.58
C THR A 182 17.22 -5.98 3.60
N ALA A 183 16.44 -5.27 4.42
CA ALA A 183 16.78 -3.93 4.76
C ALA A 183 18.14 -4.15 5.41
N HIS A 184 19.19 -3.85 4.65
CA HIS A 184 20.36 -3.30 5.28
C HIS A 184 19.81 -2.27 6.28
N PRO A 185 20.28 -2.25 7.54
CA PRO A 185 20.14 -1.06 8.36
C PRO A 185 20.92 0.04 7.62
N GLY A 186 20.28 0.60 6.61
CA GLY A 186 20.86 1.34 5.50
C GLY A 186 19.80 2.34 5.11
N THR A 187 19.85 3.45 5.83
CA THR A 187 19.39 4.80 5.53
C THR A 187 18.06 4.99 4.78
N ASP A 188 17.29 5.93 5.32
CA ASP A 188 16.03 6.50 4.85
C ASP A 188 16.13 7.25 3.50
N ASP A 189 17.06 6.85 2.62
CA ASP A 189 17.43 7.55 1.38
C ASP A 189 16.24 7.81 0.48
N ARG A 190 15.24 6.93 0.47
CA ARG A 190 14.03 7.11 -0.34
C ARG A 190 13.11 8.21 0.21
N PHE A 191 12.99 8.35 1.54
CA PHE A 191 12.21 9.43 2.12
C PHE A 191 12.84 10.79 1.79
N ILE A 192 14.14 10.91 2.03
CA ILE A 192 14.90 12.12 1.72
C ILE A 192 14.86 12.41 0.22
N ALA A 193 15.12 11.42 -0.64
CA ALA A 193 15.07 11.61 -2.09
C ALA A 193 13.68 12.05 -2.59
N LEU A 194 12.60 11.48 -2.07
CA LEU A 194 11.24 11.90 -2.45
C LEU A 194 10.90 13.31 -1.94
N ALA A 195 11.38 13.67 -0.74
CA ALA A 195 11.19 15.00 -0.20
C ALA A 195 12.00 16.05 -0.97
N ASP A 196 13.27 15.76 -1.28
CA ASP A 196 14.13 16.64 -2.08
C ASP A 196 13.58 16.84 -3.50
N GLU A 197 13.07 15.77 -4.12
CA GLU A 197 12.54 15.81 -5.47
C GLU A 197 11.20 16.57 -5.56
N PHE A 198 10.30 16.37 -4.59
CA PHE A 198 8.90 16.79 -4.72
C PHE A 198 8.39 17.78 -3.68
N LEU A 199 9.18 18.07 -2.65
CA LEU A 199 8.83 19.00 -1.59
C LEU A 199 9.97 20.00 -1.36
N PRO A 200 10.37 20.76 -2.41
CA PRO A 200 11.50 21.67 -2.30
C PRO A 200 11.25 22.71 -1.19
N GLY A 201 12.16 22.78 -0.22
CA GLY A 201 12.04 23.66 0.94
C GLY A 201 11.38 23.01 2.18
N ALA A 202 11.04 21.72 2.11
CA ALA A 202 10.75 20.92 3.28
C ALA A 202 11.98 20.72 4.15
N ARG A 203 11.79 20.78 5.47
CA ARG A 203 12.73 20.24 6.45
C ARG A 203 12.27 18.82 6.79
N CYS A 204 13.19 17.87 6.73
CA CYS A 204 12.92 16.49 7.09
C CYS A 204 13.49 16.20 8.49
N HIS A 205 12.66 15.64 9.36
CA HIS A 205 13.08 15.24 10.72
C HIS A 205 12.82 13.76 10.95
N GLU A 206 13.67 13.12 11.74
CA GLU A 206 13.43 11.80 12.31
C GLU A 206 13.49 11.92 13.84
N LEU A 207 12.46 11.45 14.55
CA LEU A 207 12.43 11.37 16.00
C LEU A 207 12.20 9.94 16.44
N GLN A 208 12.75 9.59 17.60
CA GLN A 208 12.52 8.30 18.21
C GLN A 208 11.42 8.40 19.28
N GLY A 209 10.46 7.47 19.21
CA GLY A 209 9.44 7.30 20.24
C GLY A 209 9.98 6.63 21.50
N PRO A 210 9.21 6.62 22.61
CA PRO A 210 9.63 6.01 23.88
C PRO A 210 9.90 4.50 23.79
N ASP A 211 9.26 3.82 22.83
CA ASP A 211 9.41 2.40 22.52
C ASP A 211 10.57 2.09 21.57
N GLY A 212 11.33 3.12 21.18
CA GLY A 212 12.43 3.01 20.23
C GLY A 212 11.99 3.07 18.76
N ALA A 213 10.70 3.15 18.46
CA ALA A 213 10.20 3.27 17.09
C ALA A 213 10.61 4.60 16.48
N ARG A 214 10.84 4.63 15.16
CA ARG A 214 11.28 5.84 14.44
C ARG A 214 10.11 6.48 13.70
N TYR A 215 9.99 7.79 13.86
CA TYR A 215 8.94 8.61 13.29
C TYR A 215 9.56 9.69 12.40
N ARG A 216 9.02 9.85 11.21
CA ARG A 216 9.53 10.79 10.21
C ARG A 216 8.55 11.93 10.04
N PHE A 217 9.07 13.13 9.84
CA PHE A 217 8.26 14.35 9.75
C PHE A 217 8.71 15.18 8.56
N ILE A 218 7.73 15.77 7.88
CA ILE A 218 7.94 16.86 6.94
C ILE A 218 7.54 18.15 7.65
N ASP A 219 8.40 19.16 7.59
CA ASP A 219 8.21 20.44 8.25
C ASP A 219 8.31 21.58 7.22
N LEU A 220 7.20 22.29 7.02
CA LEU A 220 6.98 23.26 5.94
C LEU A 220 6.60 24.63 6.51
N GLY A 221 6.96 25.68 5.78
CA GLY A 221 6.68 27.08 6.18
C GLY A 221 7.76 27.69 7.07
N PRO A 222 7.53 28.89 7.63
CA PRO A 222 8.47 29.60 8.50
C PRO A 222 8.72 28.84 9.81
N ALA A 223 9.98 28.74 10.24
CA ALA A 223 10.35 27.96 11.43
C ALA A 223 9.77 28.53 12.74
N ASP A 224 9.55 29.84 12.77
CA ASP A 224 8.93 30.64 13.84
C ASP A 224 7.42 30.83 13.66
N GLY A 225 6.82 30.23 12.63
CA GLY A 225 5.37 30.24 12.43
C GLY A 225 4.63 29.45 13.51
N ARG A 226 3.33 29.74 13.66
CA ARG A 226 2.44 28.99 14.55
C ARG A 226 2.42 27.51 14.09
N PRO A 227 2.84 26.56 14.95
CA PRO A 227 2.91 25.16 14.59
C PRO A 227 1.50 24.56 14.48
N VAL A 228 1.27 23.86 13.37
CA VAL A 228 0.04 23.12 13.08
C VAL A 228 0.43 21.71 12.71
N VAL A 229 -0.16 20.73 13.39
CA VAL A 229 0.02 19.33 13.01
C VAL A 229 -0.90 19.03 11.84
N PHE A 230 -0.30 18.90 10.66
CA PHE A 230 -1.01 18.61 9.43
C PHE A 230 -1.12 17.09 9.27
N VAL A 231 -2.30 16.54 9.54
CA VAL A 231 -2.55 15.10 9.46
C VAL A 231 -2.89 14.75 8.00
N HIS A 232 -1.86 14.28 7.28
CA HIS A 232 -1.89 14.20 5.82
C HIS A 232 -2.95 13.22 5.27
N PRO A 233 -3.46 13.44 4.05
CA PRO A 233 -4.32 12.48 3.35
C PRO A 233 -3.49 11.30 2.79
N GLN A 234 -4.12 10.37 2.05
CA GLN A 234 -3.49 9.14 1.54
C GLN A 234 -2.20 9.41 0.76
N ILE A 235 -2.19 10.51 0.02
CA ILE A 235 -1.08 10.97 -0.78
C ILE A 235 -0.82 12.39 -0.34
N LEU A 236 0.43 12.70 0.00
CA LEU A 236 0.81 14.05 0.39
C LEU A 236 0.42 15.06 -0.70
N PRO A 237 -0.10 16.24 -0.31
CA PRO A 237 -0.33 17.34 -1.23
C PRO A 237 0.95 17.71 -1.99
N ASP A 238 0.76 18.24 -3.18
CA ASP A 238 1.81 18.94 -3.93
C ASP A 238 2.01 20.32 -3.30
N PHE A 239 2.96 20.45 -2.37
CA PHE A 239 3.27 21.74 -1.74
C PHE A 239 4.22 22.54 -2.62
N ARG A 240 3.65 23.39 -3.47
CA ARG A 240 4.42 24.16 -4.45
C ARG A 240 5.05 25.40 -3.80
N PRO A 241 6.05 26.04 -4.45
CA PRO A 241 6.65 27.26 -3.93
C PRO A 241 5.63 28.36 -3.57
N GLU A 242 4.54 28.48 -4.33
CA GLU A 242 3.42 29.38 -4.04
C GLU A 242 2.71 29.02 -2.72
N ASP A 243 2.50 27.73 -2.44
CA ASP A 243 1.87 27.24 -1.21
C ASP A 243 2.76 27.52 0.02
N LEU A 244 4.08 27.42 -0.15
CA LEU A 244 5.03 27.85 0.89
C LEU A 244 4.97 29.36 1.11
N GLY A 245 4.73 30.14 0.06
CA GLY A 245 4.46 31.57 0.14
C GLY A 245 3.19 31.86 0.96
N VAL A 246 2.12 31.10 0.73
CA VAL A 246 0.86 31.19 1.48
C VAL A 246 1.07 30.83 2.95
N LEU A 247 1.80 29.76 3.27
CA LEU A 247 2.15 29.41 4.65
C LEU A 247 2.91 30.54 5.35
N ARG A 248 3.90 31.15 4.67
CA ARG A 248 4.63 32.32 5.19
C ARG A 248 3.71 33.51 5.43
N ALA A 249 2.82 33.82 4.48
CA ALA A 249 1.90 34.95 4.59
C ALA A 249 0.93 34.81 5.78
N HIS A 250 0.52 33.58 6.11
CA HIS A 250 -0.31 33.31 7.28
C HIS A 250 0.47 33.07 8.59
N GLY A 251 1.81 33.04 8.52
CA GLY A 251 2.67 32.71 9.66
C GLY A 251 2.41 31.31 10.22
N LEU A 252 2.14 30.33 9.35
CA LEU A 252 1.82 28.95 9.75
C LEU A 252 2.97 28.00 9.42
N ARG A 253 3.36 27.18 10.38
CA ARG A 253 4.34 26.11 10.23
C ARG A 253 3.63 24.76 10.24
N PHE A 254 3.65 24.04 9.12
CA PHE A 254 3.06 22.72 9.04
C PHE A 254 4.06 21.67 9.47
N VAL A 255 3.71 20.89 10.48
CA VAL A 255 4.45 19.72 10.95
C VAL A 255 3.65 18.49 10.59
N VAL A 256 4.17 17.69 9.67
CA VAL A 256 3.47 16.57 9.04
C VAL A 256 4.10 15.26 9.53
N PRO A 257 3.57 14.62 10.58
CA PRO A 257 4.02 13.30 10.98
C PRO A 257 3.64 12.28 9.88
N LEU A 258 4.63 11.60 9.33
CA LEU A 258 4.43 10.54 8.35
C LEU A 258 3.97 9.26 9.03
N ARG A 259 2.84 8.73 8.58
CA ARG A 259 2.35 7.42 9.04
C ARG A 259 3.30 6.31 8.62
N HIS A 260 3.27 5.20 9.35
CA HIS A 260 4.06 4.03 9.01
C HIS A 260 3.79 3.58 7.56
N GLY A 261 4.85 3.38 6.79
CA GLY A 261 4.77 3.04 5.37
C GLY A 261 4.35 4.17 4.43
N ALA A 262 4.29 5.43 4.88
CA ALA A 262 4.19 6.61 4.00
C ALA A 262 5.60 7.04 3.56
N MET A 263 5.83 7.24 2.25
CA MET A 263 7.17 7.51 1.69
C MET A 263 8.25 6.53 2.19
N SER A 264 7.88 5.28 2.44
CA SER A 264 8.80 4.19 2.76
C SER A 264 8.20 2.84 2.41
N VAL A 265 9.06 1.98 1.86
CA VAL A 265 8.78 0.56 1.64
C VAL A 265 9.46 -0.33 2.68
N ALA A 266 10.18 0.29 3.64
CA ALA A 266 10.90 -0.40 4.69
C ALA A 266 10.01 -0.64 5.93
N GLY A 267 10.53 -1.44 6.86
CA GLY A 267 9.87 -1.77 8.13
C GLY A 267 8.91 -2.97 8.05
N PRO A 268 8.45 -3.46 9.20
CA PRO A 268 7.49 -4.56 9.28
C PRO A 268 6.12 -4.13 8.76
N ASP A 269 5.28 -5.08 8.35
CA ASP A 269 3.87 -4.80 8.12
C ASP A 269 3.16 -4.65 9.48
N MET A 270 2.27 -3.66 9.59
CA MET A 270 1.45 -3.43 10.77
C MET A 270 0.00 -3.80 10.46
N ASN A 271 -0.68 -4.39 11.43
CA ASN A 271 -2.13 -4.49 11.38
C ASN A 271 -2.78 -3.10 11.55
N ALA A 272 -4.10 -3.01 11.38
CA ALA A 272 -4.80 -1.73 11.43
C ALA A 272 -4.71 -1.03 12.80
N ALA A 273 -4.77 -1.78 13.91
CA ALA A 273 -4.67 -1.20 15.24
C ALA A 273 -3.26 -0.66 15.51
N GLU A 274 -2.23 -1.46 15.20
CA GLU A 274 -0.82 -1.05 15.32
C GLU A 274 -0.50 0.19 14.46
N HIS A 275 -1.02 0.24 13.23
CA HIS A 275 -0.83 1.39 12.35
C HIS A 275 -1.48 2.66 12.89
N LEU A 276 -2.69 2.54 13.44
CA LEU A 276 -3.41 3.64 14.08
C LEU A 276 -2.68 4.13 15.34
N ASP A 277 -2.19 3.22 16.16
CA ASP A 277 -1.40 3.54 17.36
C ASP A 277 -0.10 4.27 16.98
N HIS A 278 0.62 3.77 15.97
CA HIS A 278 1.79 4.46 15.44
C HIS A 278 1.44 5.84 14.90
N ALA A 279 0.35 6.00 14.15
CA ALA A 279 -0.06 7.31 13.65
C ALA A 279 -0.38 8.30 14.79
N CYS A 280 -1.07 7.87 15.85
CA CYS A 280 -1.33 8.69 17.03
C CYS A 280 -0.05 9.06 17.78
N ALA A 281 0.90 8.14 17.91
CA ALA A 281 2.21 8.41 18.51
C ALA A 281 3.01 9.44 17.69
N GLY A 282 2.93 9.40 16.37
CA GLY A 282 3.51 10.43 15.50
C GLY A 282 2.91 11.82 15.72
N ILE A 283 1.58 11.91 15.89
CA ILE A 283 0.89 13.18 16.24
C ILE A 283 1.34 13.66 17.64
N GLU A 284 1.47 12.77 18.61
CA GLU A 284 1.95 13.10 19.96
C GLU A 284 3.38 13.63 19.96
N LEU A 285 4.27 13.04 19.16
CA LEU A 285 5.64 13.53 18.98
C LEU A 285 5.66 14.88 18.27
N ALA A 286 4.82 15.07 17.24
CA ALA A 286 4.66 16.36 16.58
C ALA A 286 4.23 17.45 17.58
N ARG A 287 3.27 17.14 18.45
CA ARG A 287 2.85 18.06 19.51
C ARG A 287 3.99 18.37 20.47
N THR A 288 4.60 17.34 21.05
CA THR A 288 5.60 17.46 22.11
C THR A 288 6.81 18.27 21.67
N HIS A 289 7.30 18.04 20.45
CA HIS A 289 8.54 18.66 19.97
C HIS A 289 8.33 19.97 19.21
N PHE A 290 7.14 20.22 18.67
CA PHE A 290 6.92 21.38 17.79
C PHE A 290 5.76 22.29 18.18
N ALA A 291 4.72 21.79 18.86
CA ALA A 291 3.52 22.58 19.17
C ALA A 291 3.36 22.97 20.65
N GLY A 292 4.10 22.35 21.56
CA GLY A 292 4.05 22.67 22.99
C GLY A 292 2.96 21.89 23.72
N GLU A 293 2.22 22.56 24.63
CA GLU A 293 1.24 21.88 25.50
C GLU A 293 0.06 21.30 24.71
N ARG A 294 -0.50 22.07 23.76
CA ARG A 294 -1.65 21.67 22.94
C ARG A 294 -1.37 21.92 21.46
N ALA A 295 -1.78 20.99 20.60
CA ALA A 295 -1.60 21.11 19.15
C ALA A 295 -2.87 21.55 18.43
N ASP A 296 -2.74 22.49 17.49
CA ASP A 296 -3.74 22.74 16.46
C ASP A 296 -3.62 21.65 15.37
N LEU A 297 -4.71 20.96 15.09
CA LEU A 297 -4.75 19.87 14.13
C LEU A 297 -5.50 20.30 12.85
N LEU A 298 -4.90 20.04 11.70
CA LEU A 298 -5.57 20.12 10.40
C LEU A 298 -5.57 18.72 9.77
N ALA A 299 -6.71 18.03 9.83
CA ALA A 299 -6.83 16.66 9.38
C ALA A 299 -7.49 16.57 8.00
N CYS A 300 -6.74 16.07 7.02
CA CYS A 300 -7.13 16.08 5.62
C CYS A 300 -7.61 14.71 5.14
N LEU A 301 -8.85 14.61 4.64
CA LEU A 301 -9.42 13.41 4.03
C LEU A 301 -9.19 12.15 4.89
N SER A 302 -8.32 11.22 4.47
CA SER A 302 -8.01 10.01 5.25
C SER A 302 -7.35 10.30 6.60
N GLY A 303 -6.64 11.43 6.70
CA GLY A 303 -6.09 11.98 7.94
C GLY A 303 -7.14 12.22 9.02
N ALA A 304 -8.40 12.41 8.64
CA ALA A 304 -9.49 12.64 9.59
C ALA A 304 -9.68 11.48 10.57
N ALA A 305 -9.52 10.22 10.15
CA ALA A 305 -9.64 9.08 11.05
C ALA A 305 -8.57 9.09 12.16
N PHE A 306 -7.33 9.45 11.80
CA PHE A 306 -6.20 9.53 12.73
C PHE A 306 -6.29 10.75 13.64
N GLY A 307 -6.69 11.91 13.10
CA GLY A 307 -6.93 13.12 13.89
C GLY A 307 -8.05 12.94 14.91
N THR A 308 -9.16 12.32 14.51
CA THR A 308 -10.28 11.96 15.40
C THR A 308 -9.82 10.99 16.48
N GLU A 309 -9.09 9.93 16.15
CA GLU A 309 -8.63 8.96 17.14
C GLU A 309 -7.64 9.58 18.15
N TYR A 310 -6.71 10.41 17.68
CA TYR A 310 -5.81 11.13 18.58
C TYR A 310 -6.58 12.06 19.53
N ALA A 311 -7.52 12.84 18.99
CA ALA A 311 -8.34 13.75 19.78
C ALA A 311 -9.26 13.04 20.78
N ARG A 312 -9.70 11.82 20.45
CA ARG A 312 -10.45 10.93 21.35
C ARG A 312 -9.59 10.44 22.51
N ARG A 313 -8.33 10.06 22.25
CA ARG A 313 -7.40 9.54 23.27
C ARG A 313 -6.83 10.63 24.17
N TYR A 314 -6.59 11.82 23.62
CA TYR A 314 -5.88 12.90 24.29
C TYR A 314 -6.57 14.27 24.11
N PRO A 315 -7.84 14.42 24.51
CA PRO A 315 -8.59 15.66 24.30
C PRO A 315 -7.95 16.89 24.94
N GLU A 316 -7.25 16.71 26.06
CA GLU A 316 -6.54 17.77 26.78
C GLU A 316 -5.34 18.32 25.99
N ARG A 317 -4.83 17.56 25.02
CA ARG A 317 -3.64 17.88 24.21
C ARG A 317 -3.98 18.50 22.85
N VAL A 318 -5.27 18.63 22.54
CA VAL A 318 -5.75 19.22 21.29
C VAL A 318 -6.21 20.64 21.55
N ALA A 319 -5.63 21.61 20.85
CA ALA A 319 -6.03 23.01 20.91
C ALA A 319 -7.23 23.29 20.02
N SER A 320 -7.21 22.72 18.81
CA SER A 320 -8.28 22.83 17.83
C SER A 320 -8.20 21.68 16.83
N LEU A 321 -9.33 21.33 16.20
CA LEU A 321 -9.39 20.29 15.17
C LEU A 321 -10.20 20.77 13.97
N ALA A 322 -9.52 21.04 12.85
CA ALA A 322 -10.18 21.31 11.58
C ALA A 322 -10.12 20.08 10.68
N PHE A 323 -11.24 19.73 10.06
CA PHE A 323 -11.29 18.72 9.01
C PHE A 323 -11.33 19.38 7.64
N ALA A 324 -10.39 19.00 6.76
CA ALA A 324 -10.37 19.43 5.37
C ALA A 324 -10.73 18.25 4.46
N GLY A 325 -11.92 18.29 3.87
CA GLY A 325 -12.43 17.22 3.00
C GLY A 325 -12.77 15.95 3.79
N ALA A 326 -13.48 16.07 4.92
CA ALA A 326 -13.81 14.94 5.79
C ALA A 326 -14.54 13.81 5.02
N PRO A 327 -14.24 12.52 5.27
CA PRO A 327 -15.01 11.43 4.69
C PRO A 327 -16.35 11.27 5.42
N ALA A 328 -17.45 11.47 4.71
CA ALA A 328 -18.81 11.20 5.21
C ALA A 328 -19.56 10.24 4.29
N ARG A 329 -20.41 9.39 4.89
CA ARG A 329 -21.27 8.46 4.15
C ARG A 329 -22.64 9.13 3.91
N PRO A 330 -23.21 9.04 2.69
CA PRO A 330 -24.59 9.46 2.46
C PRO A 330 -25.59 8.61 3.27
N ALA A 331 -26.63 9.25 3.81
CA ALA A 331 -27.60 8.60 4.71
C ALA A 331 -28.46 7.49 4.06
N ALA A 332 -28.63 7.46 2.73
CA ALA A 332 -29.30 6.36 2.01
C ALA A 332 -28.99 6.34 0.49
N GLY A 333 -28.70 5.15 -0.05
CA GLY A 333 -28.98 4.73 -1.44
C GLY A 333 -28.25 5.38 -2.63
N GLY A 334 -27.68 6.57 -2.49
CA GLY A 334 -27.05 7.31 -3.60
C GLY A 334 -25.53 7.40 -3.45
N SER A 335 -24.80 6.32 -3.72
CA SER A 335 -23.35 6.47 -3.91
C SER A 335 -23.08 7.13 -5.25
N THR A 336 -22.81 8.42 -5.24
CA THR A 336 -22.16 9.14 -6.34
C THR A 336 -20.69 8.74 -6.49
N THR A 337 -20.12 8.00 -5.53
CA THR A 337 -18.78 7.44 -5.64
C THR A 337 -18.73 6.40 -6.76
N GLY A 338 -17.72 6.50 -7.63
CA GLY A 338 -17.59 5.63 -8.81
C GLY A 338 -17.43 4.17 -8.41
N ARG A 339 -17.88 3.25 -9.27
CA ARG A 339 -17.94 1.79 -8.99
C ARG A 339 -16.61 1.23 -8.47
N LEU A 340 -15.48 1.63 -9.05
CA LEU A 340 -14.14 1.21 -8.62
C LEU A 340 -13.87 1.61 -7.17
N ARG A 341 -14.08 2.89 -6.83
CA ARG A 341 -13.86 3.40 -5.47
C ARG A 341 -14.77 2.69 -4.47
N ALA A 342 -16.08 2.61 -4.77
CA ALA A 342 -17.04 1.92 -3.91
C ALA A 342 -16.63 0.45 -3.66
N GLY A 343 -16.15 -0.24 -4.70
CA GLY A 343 -15.62 -1.59 -4.59
C GLY A 343 -14.42 -1.70 -3.65
N LEU A 344 -13.45 -0.78 -3.77
CA LEU A 344 -12.26 -0.78 -2.91
C LEU A 344 -12.59 -0.53 -1.45
N PHE A 345 -13.46 0.43 -1.14
CA PHE A 345 -13.91 0.68 0.23
C PHE A 345 -14.71 -0.49 0.81
N ARG A 346 -15.54 -1.16 -0.01
CA ARG A 346 -16.26 -2.36 0.41
C ARG A 346 -15.29 -3.50 0.73
N LEU A 347 -14.29 -3.73 -0.12
CA LEU A 347 -13.26 -4.74 0.13
C LEU A 347 -12.47 -4.41 1.42
N ALA A 348 -12.05 -3.16 1.60
CA ALA A 348 -11.33 -2.74 2.81
C ALA A 348 -12.15 -2.95 4.10
N ALA A 349 -13.48 -2.84 4.04
CA ALA A 349 -14.37 -3.01 5.17
C ALA A 349 -14.71 -4.48 5.48
N TYR A 350 -14.82 -5.35 4.45
CA TYR A 350 -15.41 -6.68 4.61
C TYR A 350 -14.51 -7.85 4.23
N ASP A 351 -13.47 -7.63 3.42
CA ASP A 351 -12.52 -8.68 2.99
C ASP A 351 -11.10 -8.11 2.88
N GLY A 352 -10.45 -7.95 4.05
CA GLY A 352 -9.12 -7.38 4.15
C GLY A 352 -8.04 -8.16 3.39
N ALA A 353 -8.20 -9.48 3.26
CA ALA A 353 -7.24 -10.33 2.55
C ALA A 353 -7.34 -10.14 1.04
N LEU A 354 -8.56 -10.10 0.48
CA LEU A 354 -8.76 -9.78 -0.93
C LEU A 354 -8.39 -8.32 -1.23
N PHE A 355 -8.74 -7.39 -0.34
CA PHE A 355 -8.35 -5.99 -0.44
C PHE A 355 -6.83 -5.83 -0.53
N ALA A 356 -6.09 -6.51 0.35
CA ALA A 356 -4.63 -6.52 0.33
C ALA A 356 -4.08 -6.94 -1.06
N ARG A 357 -4.58 -8.06 -1.60
CA ARG A 357 -4.16 -8.57 -2.91
C ARG A 357 -4.47 -7.59 -4.06
N VAL A 358 -5.65 -6.96 -4.03
CA VAL A 358 -6.05 -5.95 -5.02
C VAL A 358 -5.14 -4.72 -4.95
N MET A 359 -4.82 -4.27 -3.74
CA MET A 359 -3.92 -3.12 -3.55
C MET A 359 -2.48 -3.44 -3.93
N ASP A 360 -2.01 -4.67 -3.69
CA ASP A 360 -0.68 -5.11 -4.13
C ASP A 360 -0.61 -5.21 -5.67
N PHE A 361 -1.70 -5.65 -6.31
CA PHE A 361 -1.84 -5.61 -7.76
C PHE A 361 -1.75 -4.18 -8.31
N PHE A 362 -2.48 -3.22 -7.72
CA PHE A 362 -2.34 -1.82 -8.10
C PHE A 362 -0.94 -1.27 -7.83
N GLY A 363 -0.31 -1.66 -6.71
CA GLY A 363 1.07 -1.32 -6.38
C GLY A 363 2.06 -1.64 -7.50
N ARG A 364 1.94 -2.83 -8.10
CA ARG A 364 2.80 -3.23 -9.24
C ARG A 364 2.55 -2.38 -10.50
N ARG A 365 1.30 -1.98 -10.73
CA ARG A 365 0.88 -1.21 -11.91
C ARG A 365 1.09 0.29 -11.79
N ILE A 366 1.33 0.83 -10.58
CA ILE A 366 1.65 2.25 -10.38
C ILE A 366 2.87 2.66 -11.21
N ASN A 367 3.85 1.77 -11.40
CA ASN A 367 5.05 2.07 -12.19
C ASN A 367 4.82 2.13 -13.71
N GLN A 368 3.61 1.82 -14.20
CA GLN A 368 3.22 2.01 -15.60
C GLN A 368 2.43 3.34 -15.72
N PRO A 369 3.03 4.44 -16.22
CA PRO A 369 2.45 5.78 -16.11
C PRO A 369 1.04 5.88 -16.71
N GLU A 370 0.82 5.36 -17.92
CA GLU A 370 -0.49 5.47 -18.58
C GLU A 370 -1.55 4.56 -17.93
N THR A 371 -1.15 3.38 -17.43
CA THR A 371 -2.04 2.50 -16.68
C THR A 371 -2.48 3.17 -15.37
N PHE A 372 -1.54 3.80 -14.66
CA PHE A 372 -1.83 4.51 -13.42
C PHE A 372 -2.69 5.76 -13.68
N ARG A 373 -2.41 6.51 -14.74
CA ARG A 373 -3.24 7.64 -15.19
C ARG A 373 -4.70 7.22 -15.41
N ARG A 374 -4.92 6.14 -16.16
CA ARG A 374 -6.26 5.59 -16.42
C ARG A 374 -6.94 5.10 -15.15
N LEU A 375 -6.20 4.49 -14.22
CA LEU A 375 -6.74 4.07 -12.93
C LEU A 375 -7.25 5.27 -12.13
N LEU A 376 -6.45 6.33 -12.02
CA LEU A 376 -6.81 7.56 -11.32
C LEU A 376 -7.97 8.27 -12.00
N ALA A 377 -7.96 8.36 -13.34
CA ALA A 377 -9.05 8.94 -14.10
C ALA A 377 -10.37 8.21 -13.83
N ASN A 378 -10.36 6.88 -13.80
CA ASN A 378 -11.54 6.07 -13.44
C ASN A 378 -11.97 6.25 -11.98
N TYR A 379 -11.00 6.39 -11.06
CA TYR A 379 -11.25 6.59 -9.64
C TYR A 379 -11.91 7.95 -9.35
N TYR A 380 -11.42 9.02 -9.97
CA TYR A 380 -11.91 10.39 -9.78
C TYR A 380 -12.98 10.82 -10.80
N ARG A 381 -13.31 10.00 -11.80
CA ARG A 381 -14.34 10.26 -12.82
C ARG A 381 -15.63 10.91 -12.30
N PRO A 382 -16.21 10.50 -11.14
CA PRO A 382 -17.44 11.11 -10.64
C PRO A 382 -17.29 12.55 -10.14
N CYS A 383 -16.07 13.03 -9.91
CA CYS A 383 -15.78 14.38 -9.45
C CYS A 383 -14.90 15.12 -10.47
N PRO A 384 -15.49 15.91 -11.38
CA PRO A 384 -14.73 16.66 -12.39
C PRO A 384 -13.70 17.63 -11.80
N ALA A 385 -13.97 18.21 -10.63
CA ALA A 385 -13.04 19.12 -9.95
C ALA A 385 -11.74 18.38 -9.51
N ASP A 386 -11.87 17.18 -8.94
CA ASP A 386 -10.72 16.35 -8.57
C ASP A 386 -10.03 15.78 -9.82
N LEU A 387 -10.80 15.37 -10.83
CA LEU A 387 -10.24 14.86 -12.09
C LEU A 387 -9.35 15.91 -12.78
N ALA A 388 -9.77 17.18 -12.78
CA ALA A 388 -8.98 18.26 -13.36
C ALA A 388 -7.62 18.45 -12.65
N ILE A 389 -7.53 18.13 -11.35
CA ILE A 389 -6.25 18.12 -10.61
C ILE A 389 -5.36 16.99 -11.13
N ILE A 390 -5.91 15.78 -11.28
CA ILE A 390 -5.17 14.63 -11.83
C ILE A 390 -4.72 14.92 -13.27
N GLU A 391 -5.57 15.49 -14.11
CA GLU A 391 -5.21 15.83 -15.49
C GLU A 391 -4.07 16.84 -15.56
N ALA A 392 -4.07 17.88 -14.72
CA ALA A 392 -2.97 18.83 -14.69
C ALA A 392 -1.67 18.24 -14.13
N GLU A 393 -1.76 17.33 -13.16
CA GLU A 393 -0.60 16.60 -12.65
C GLU A 393 0.10 15.80 -13.76
N TYR A 394 -0.68 15.17 -14.65
CA TYR A 394 -0.15 14.42 -15.80
C TYR A 394 0.23 15.30 -17.01
N ALA A 395 -0.31 16.52 -17.10
CA ALA A 395 0.08 17.50 -18.12
C ALA A 395 1.36 18.26 -17.74
N ALA A 396 1.82 18.18 -16.49
CA ALA A 396 3.06 18.79 -16.05
C ALA A 396 4.30 18.13 -16.72
N PRO A 397 5.47 18.79 -16.75
CA PRO A 397 6.68 18.26 -17.40
C PRO A 397 7.10 16.87 -16.92
N HIS A 398 6.77 16.53 -15.67
CA HIS A 398 7.08 15.23 -15.06
C HIS A 398 5.99 14.17 -15.26
N GLY A 399 4.94 14.44 -16.03
CA GLY A 399 3.99 13.42 -16.49
C GLY A 399 3.32 12.59 -15.38
N GLY A 400 3.01 13.21 -14.24
CA GLY A 400 2.43 12.53 -13.08
C GLY A 400 3.42 11.73 -12.22
N GLU A 401 4.73 11.89 -12.44
CA GLU A 401 5.78 11.16 -11.72
C GLU A 401 5.75 11.38 -10.22
N ARG A 402 5.45 12.59 -9.74
CA ARG A 402 5.27 12.88 -8.30
C ARG A 402 4.20 12.00 -7.70
N LEU A 403 2.99 12.06 -8.24
CA LEU A 403 1.85 11.26 -7.79
C LEU A 403 2.19 9.76 -7.82
N ARG A 404 2.85 9.31 -8.89
CA ARG A 404 3.29 7.92 -9.07
C ARG A 404 4.28 7.47 -8.01
N LYS A 405 5.38 8.20 -7.84
CA LYS A 405 6.46 7.86 -6.90
C LYS A 405 5.99 7.95 -5.45
N LEU A 406 5.19 8.95 -5.10
CA LEU A 406 4.59 9.06 -3.76
C LEU A 406 3.62 7.91 -3.49
N CYS A 407 2.78 7.52 -4.45
CA CYS A 407 1.91 6.35 -4.30
C CYS A 407 2.70 5.05 -4.14
N ALA A 408 3.67 4.80 -5.03
CA ALA A 408 4.50 3.60 -4.99
C ALA A 408 5.28 3.50 -3.67
N GLY A 409 5.80 4.64 -3.20
CA GLY A 409 6.52 4.75 -1.92
C GLY A 409 5.60 4.70 -0.70
N SER A 410 4.28 4.76 -0.84
CA SER A 410 3.36 4.88 0.30
C SER A 410 2.31 3.78 0.36
N MET A 411 2.46 2.70 -0.41
CA MET A 411 1.38 1.72 -0.58
C MET A 411 0.91 1.05 0.72
N ARG A 412 1.85 0.81 1.66
CA ARG A 412 1.51 0.27 2.98
C ARG A 412 0.61 1.23 3.77
N SER A 413 0.94 2.53 3.79
CA SER A 413 0.08 3.54 4.42
C SER A 413 -1.26 3.67 3.70
N ILE A 414 -1.26 3.73 2.37
CA ILE A 414 -2.48 3.90 1.56
C ILE A 414 -3.48 2.78 1.84
N ARG A 415 -3.00 1.52 1.96
CA ARG A 415 -3.85 0.38 2.34
C ARG A 415 -4.55 0.60 3.68
N GLN A 416 -3.83 1.07 4.68
CA GLN A 416 -4.39 1.35 6.01
C GLN A 416 -5.34 2.55 5.97
N ASP A 417 -5.04 3.58 5.18
CA ASP A 417 -5.93 4.72 4.99
C ASP A 417 -7.32 4.30 4.46
N PHE A 418 -7.41 3.33 3.55
CA PHE A 418 -8.70 2.81 3.11
C PHE A 418 -9.45 2.16 4.26
N HIS A 419 -8.79 1.33 5.06
CA HIS A 419 -9.40 0.66 6.20
C HIS A 419 -9.94 1.69 7.22
N HIS A 420 -9.12 2.64 7.66
CA HIS A 420 -9.51 3.63 8.66
C HIS A 420 -10.59 4.62 8.18
N GLN A 421 -10.63 4.92 6.88
CA GLN A 421 -11.70 5.73 6.31
C GLN A 421 -13.05 5.01 6.21
N THR A 422 -13.09 3.67 6.27
CA THR A 422 -14.38 2.96 6.20
C THR A 422 -15.23 3.20 7.44
N GLY A 423 -14.63 3.41 8.62
CA GLY A 423 -15.38 3.66 9.85
C GLY A 423 -14.63 4.57 10.81
N PRO A 424 -14.48 5.87 10.50
CA PRO A 424 -13.92 6.80 11.47
C PRO A 424 -14.85 6.86 12.69
N ARG A 425 -14.26 6.90 13.88
CA ARG A 425 -15.00 6.92 15.16
C ARG A 425 -15.54 8.32 15.49
N TRP A 426 -16.29 8.90 14.56
CA TRP A 426 -16.83 10.25 14.66
C TRP A 426 -17.58 10.48 15.98
N HIS A 427 -18.48 9.57 16.34
CA HIS A 427 -19.34 9.65 17.52
C HIS A 427 -18.58 9.65 18.85
N ASP A 428 -17.33 9.20 18.85
CA ASP A 428 -16.48 9.17 20.03
C ASP A 428 -15.69 10.48 20.21
N LEU A 429 -15.82 11.45 19.28
CA LEU A 429 -15.13 12.72 19.39
C LEU A 429 -15.60 13.48 20.64
N PRO A 430 -14.68 13.91 21.53
CA PRO A 430 -15.05 14.63 22.75
C PRO A 430 -15.75 15.95 22.46
N ARG A 431 -16.98 16.11 22.96
CA ARG A 431 -17.75 17.35 22.83
C ARG A 431 -17.20 18.43 23.76
N ASP A 432 -17.24 19.67 23.30
CA ASP A 432 -16.94 20.89 24.07
C ASP A 432 -15.55 20.94 24.74
N ARG A 433 -14.60 20.09 24.31
CA ARG A 433 -13.22 20.08 24.82
C ARG A 433 -12.28 21.00 24.05
N PHE A 434 -12.53 21.12 22.75
CA PHE A 434 -11.79 21.96 21.84
C PHE A 434 -12.69 22.35 20.67
N PRO A 435 -12.43 23.49 20.02
CA PRO A 435 -13.14 23.91 18.83
C PRO A 435 -12.93 22.95 17.66
N VAL A 436 -14.01 22.69 16.92
CA VAL A 436 -14.01 21.85 15.73
C VAL A 436 -14.62 22.63 14.56
N THR A 437 -14.07 22.45 13.35
CA THR A 437 -14.65 23.00 12.12
C THR A 437 -14.45 22.07 10.93
N PHE A 438 -15.29 22.21 9.91
CA PHE A 438 -15.20 21.51 8.64
C PHE A 438 -14.93 22.52 7.52
N ILE A 439 -13.99 22.20 6.65
CA ILE A 439 -13.71 22.92 5.41
C ILE A 439 -13.87 21.93 4.27
N HIS A 440 -14.82 22.17 3.36
CA HIS A 440 -15.23 21.18 2.37
C HIS A 440 -15.40 21.77 0.98
N GLY A 441 -15.11 20.96 -0.05
CA GLY A 441 -15.32 21.34 -1.44
C GLY A 441 -16.79 21.20 -1.86
N ALA A 442 -17.37 22.22 -2.47
CA ALA A 442 -18.78 22.16 -2.91
C ALA A 442 -19.02 21.13 -4.03
N LYS A 443 -17.97 20.78 -4.79
CA LYS A 443 -18.00 19.83 -5.90
C LYS A 443 -17.49 18.44 -5.51
N ASP A 444 -17.31 18.18 -4.21
CA ASP A 444 -16.97 16.83 -3.74
C ASP A 444 -18.18 15.90 -3.92
N ASN A 445 -18.20 15.19 -5.03
CA ASN A 445 -19.20 14.16 -5.33
C ASN A 445 -18.89 12.83 -4.63
N THR A 446 -17.75 12.72 -3.94
CA THR A 446 -17.40 11.52 -3.19
C THR A 446 -18.02 11.57 -1.80
N HIS A 447 -17.84 12.68 -1.10
CA HIS A 447 -18.44 12.96 0.19
C HIS A 447 -19.35 14.19 0.02
N PRO A 448 -20.60 13.98 -0.43
CA PRO A 448 -21.46 15.09 -0.84
C PRO A 448 -21.77 16.01 0.34
N LEU A 449 -21.85 17.31 0.07
CA LEU A 449 -22.03 18.35 1.09
C LEU A 449 -23.19 18.09 2.08
N PRO A 450 -24.36 17.54 1.68
CA PRO A 450 -25.40 17.16 2.63
C PRO A 450 -24.95 16.15 3.69
N ALA A 451 -24.11 15.17 3.32
CA ALA A 451 -23.57 14.18 4.26
C ALA A 451 -22.59 14.83 5.24
N ILE A 452 -21.82 15.82 4.79
CA ILE A 452 -20.88 16.57 5.64
C ILE A 452 -21.62 17.46 6.63
N ARG A 453 -22.69 18.14 6.19
CA ARG A 453 -23.55 18.93 7.09
C ARG A 453 -24.21 18.05 8.14
N ALA A 454 -24.78 16.91 7.73
CA ALA A 454 -25.35 15.94 8.66
C ALA A 454 -24.31 15.45 9.69
N LEU A 455 -23.10 15.11 9.25
CA LEU A 455 -22.01 14.73 10.15
C LEU A 455 -21.65 15.87 11.13
N ALA A 456 -21.52 17.11 10.65
CA ALA A 456 -21.21 18.25 11.50
C ALA A 456 -22.33 18.53 12.53
N ASP A 457 -23.59 18.36 12.14
CA ASP A 457 -24.76 18.48 13.01
C ASP A 457 -24.78 17.37 14.07
N GLU A 458 -24.56 16.11 13.69
CA GLU A 458 -24.46 14.95 14.58
C GLU A 458 -23.38 15.14 15.67
N LEU A 459 -22.27 15.78 15.31
CA LEU A 459 -21.15 16.05 16.21
C LEU A 459 -21.32 17.28 17.10
N GLY A 460 -22.45 18.00 17.01
CA GLY A 460 -22.76 19.14 17.87
C GLY A 460 -22.95 20.46 17.12
N GLY A 461 -23.28 20.42 15.83
CA GLY A 461 -23.56 21.62 15.05
C GLY A 461 -22.31 22.44 14.70
N HIS A 462 -21.20 21.76 14.39
CA HIS A 462 -19.95 22.44 14.08
C HIS A 462 -20.00 23.23 12.76
N PRO A 463 -19.29 24.37 12.64
CA PRO A 463 -19.29 25.17 11.42
C PRO A 463 -18.76 24.40 10.21
N VAL A 464 -19.45 24.53 9.07
CA VAL A 464 -19.04 23.98 7.77
C VAL A 464 -18.76 25.12 6.80
N HIS A 465 -17.48 25.33 6.48
CA HIS A 465 -17.01 26.28 5.47
C HIS A 465 -16.88 25.60 4.11
N ILE A 466 -17.30 26.29 3.05
CA ILE A 466 -17.42 25.71 1.71
C ILE A 466 -16.45 26.41 0.75
N ILE A 467 -15.70 25.64 -0.03
CA ILE A 467 -14.90 26.13 -1.15
C ILE A 467 -15.66 25.81 -2.45
N PRO A 468 -16.23 26.82 -3.15
CA PRO A 468 -17.20 26.61 -4.23
C PRO A 468 -16.74 25.71 -5.40
N GLU A 469 -15.47 25.83 -5.79
CA GLU A 469 -14.95 25.16 -6.98
C GLU A 469 -14.14 23.89 -6.68
N ALA A 470 -14.05 23.50 -5.40
CA ALA A 470 -13.19 22.40 -4.98
C ALA A 470 -13.95 21.06 -4.87
N GLY A 471 -13.24 19.97 -5.20
CA GLY A 471 -13.63 18.60 -4.85
C GLY A 471 -13.02 18.15 -3.50
N GLN A 472 -12.78 16.85 -3.34
CA GLN A 472 -12.17 16.29 -2.11
C GLN A 472 -10.67 16.61 -2.00
N LEU A 473 -10.01 16.91 -3.13
CA LEU A 473 -8.59 17.25 -3.25
C LEU A 473 -8.34 18.75 -3.08
N LEU A 474 -9.15 19.44 -2.26
CA LEU A 474 -9.14 20.90 -2.09
C LEU A 474 -7.78 21.47 -1.65
N TYR A 475 -6.94 20.67 -1.01
CA TYR A 475 -5.58 21.02 -0.61
C TYR A 475 -4.55 21.04 -1.76
N TYR A 476 -4.95 20.78 -3.00
CA TYR A 476 -4.11 20.96 -4.19
C TYR A 476 -4.30 22.36 -4.81
N ARG A 477 -5.38 22.56 -5.59
CA ARG A 477 -5.61 23.83 -6.30
C ARG A 477 -6.23 24.94 -5.45
N HIS A 478 -6.73 24.61 -4.26
CA HIS A 478 -7.42 25.57 -3.39
C HIS A 478 -6.71 25.72 -2.03
N PHE A 479 -5.39 25.54 -2.01
CA PHE A 479 -4.58 25.64 -0.79
C PHE A 479 -4.68 27.01 -0.12
N ALA A 480 -4.57 28.10 -0.88
CA ALA A 480 -4.76 29.46 -0.33
C ALA A 480 -6.16 29.68 0.27
N PRO A 481 -7.28 29.43 -0.44
CA PRO A 481 -8.61 29.50 0.16
C PRO A 481 -8.81 28.61 1.40
N LEU A 482 -8.20 27.41 1.41
CA LEU A 482 -8.20 26.52 2.58
C LEU A 482 -7.50 27.19 3.78
N LEU A 483 -6.31 27.76 3.57
CA LEU A 483 -5.56 28.39 4.67
C LEU A 483 -6.21 29.68 5.15
N ASP A 484 -6.85 30.45 4.28
CA ASP A 484 -7.63 31.64 4.68
C ASP A 484 -8.77 31.28 5.64
N LEU A 485 -9.50 30.21 5.35
CA LEU A 485 -10.57 29.72 6.21
C LEU A 485 -10.00 29.15 7.52
N TYR A 486 -8.96 28.34 7.42
CA TYR A 486 -8.32 27.74 8.59
C TYR A 486 -7.70 28.79 9.52
N ARG A 487 -7.03 29.81 8.97
CA ARG A 487 -6.44 30.90 9.77
C ARG A 487 -7.51 31.71 10.49
N ARG A 488 -8.66 31.97 9.84
CA ARG A 488 -9.83 32.61 10.47
C ARG A 488 -10.37 31.78 11.63
N PHE A 489 -10.51 30.47 11.43
CA PHE A 489 -10.87 29.54 12.50
C PHE A 489 -9.89 29.63 13.68
N LEU A 490 -8.58 29.59 13.43
CA LEU A 490 -7.55 29.69 14.47
C LEU A 490 -7.55 31.06 15.19
N SER A 491 -7.91 32.16 14.52
CA SER A 491 -8.01 33.48 15.13
C SER A 491 -9.25 33.64 16.02
N ALA A 492 -10.36 32.99 15.66
CA ALA A 492 -11.61 33.04 16.42
C ALA A 492 -11.49 32.41 17.82
N GLN A 493 -10.44 31.62 18.06
CA GLN A 493 -10.18 30.93 19.33
C GLN A 493 -9.40 31.79 20.37
N GLY A 494 -9.01 33.03 20.02
CA GLY A 494 -8.17 33.89 20.85
C GLY A 494 -6.70 33.43 20.92
N PRO A 495 -5.75 34.29 21.35
CA PRO A 495 -4.35 33.90 21.51
C PRO A 495 -4.20 32.91 22.67
N GLN A 496 -3.50 31.79 22.43
CA GLN A 496 -3.03 30.92 23.52
C GLN A 496 -2.10 31.73 24.43
N ALA A 497 -2.39 31.78 25.72
CA ALA A 497 -1.52 32.41 26.70
C ALA A 497 -0.19 31.64 26.75
N GLY A 498 0.88 32.25 26.22
CA GLY A 498 2.24 31.75 26.40
C GLY A 498 2.65 31.80 27.88
N PRO A 499 3.70 31.05 28.27
CA PRO A 499 4.13 30.99 29.66
C PRO A 499 4.52 32.38 30.13
N LYS A 500 3.86 32.85 31.20
CA LYS A 500 4.35 34.01 31.96
C LYS A 500 5.70 33.61 32.57
N THR A 501 6.78 34.10 31.98
CA THR A 501 8.08 34.12 32.63
C THR A 501 7.98 35.02 33.86
N GLY A 502 7.81 34.40 35.03
CA GLY A 502 7.90 35.06 36.32
C GLY A 502 9.33 35.54 36.55
N THR A 503 9.46 36.81 36.91
CA THR A 503 10.66 37.43 37.46
C THR A 503 10.89 36.97 38.89
#